data_AF-A0A966E1I3-F1
#
_entry.id   AF-A0A966E1I3-F1
#
_cell.length_a   1.000
_cell.length_b   1.000
_cell.length_c   1.000
_cell.angle_alpha   90.00
_cell.angle_beta   90.00
_cell.angle_gamma   90.00
#
_symmetry.space_group_name_H-M   'P 1'
#
loop_
_entity.id
_entity.type
_entity.pdbx_description
1 polymer ?
#
loop_
_entity_poly.entity_id
_entity_poly.type
_entity_poly.pdbx_seq_one_letter_code
_entity_poly.pdbx_strand_id
1 'polypeptide(L)'
;MYYLLDVFHKVSSKFDIRYWAECGTVLGYRRHGGITPWDDDIDVDVHPDDLLKLVGDEIEEEFANYGCSLCPIYFGYRVCPISLPTFGNSVNNNTTKNVAYNWPFLDVFATAFFDKTGSGMRDHIRYKYLAALKWWPEYYLTREEIQANEVSFGPDNMKIKILVPDKVDDYLGRIYGDDYMAIAYQELDHANNRPIRKVVCKITDRGPGQAIRAEIPRHPRTVGPP
;
A
#
# COMPACT_ATOMS: atom_id res chain seq x y z
N MET A 1 -2.35 -12.59 1.62
CA MET A 1 -2.07 -11.18 1.97
C MET A 1 -1.27 -11.08 3.27
N TYR A 2 -1.80 -11.38 4.46
CA TYR A 2 -1.02 -11.31 5.72
C TYR A 2 0.34 -12.03 5.68
N TYR A 3 0.38 -13.24 5.10
CA TYR A 3 1.64 -13.97 4.90
C TYR A 3 2.66 -13.18 4.07
N LEU A 4 2.25 -12.54 2.98
CA LEU A 4 3.15 -11.78 2.11
C LEU A 4 3.73 -10.56 2.84
N LEU A 5 2.91 -9.87 3.63
CA LEU A 5 3.35 -8.73 4.43
C LEU A 5 4.29 -9.15 5.57
N ASP A 6 4.03 -10.28 6.23
CA ASP A 6 4.92 -10.85 7.25
C ASP A 6 6.27 -11.27 6.65
N VAL A 7 6.27 -11.91 5.48
CA VAL A 7 7.50 -12.22 4.74
C VAL A 7 8.25 -10.95 4.37
N PHE A 8 7.55 -9.96 3.78
CA PHE A 8 8.18 -8.70 3.40
C PHE A 8 8.79 -7.98 4.61
N HIS A 9 8.08 -7.96 5.75
CA HIS A 9 8.60 -7.41 7.00
C HIS A 9 9.88 -8.13 7.45
N LYS A 10 9.86 -9.47 7.52
CA LYS A 10 11.03 -10.29 7.94
C LYS A 10 12.25 -10.07 7.03
N VAL A 11 12.04 -10.08 5.72
CA VAL A 11 13.10 -9.83 4.73
C VAL A 11 13.62 -8.40 4.91
N SER A 12 12.73 -7.42 5.04
CA SER A 12 13.13 -6.03 5.22
C SER A 12 13.94 -5.82 6.50
N SER A 13 13.54 -6.43 7.63
CA SER A 13 14.32 -6.40 8.87
C SER A 13 15.69 -7.06 8.73
N LYS A 14 15.80 -8.16 7.97
CA LYS A 14 17.06 -8.87 7.75
C LYS A 14 18.06 -8.05 6.92
N PHE A 15 17.57 -7.34 5.90
CA PHE A 15 18.40 -6.57 4.97
C PHE A 15 18.44 -5.06 5.29
N ASP A 16 17.93 -4.65 6.47
CA ASP A 16 17.87 -3.26 6.91
C ASP A 16 17.19 -2.35 5.86
N ILE A 17 16.04 -2.78 5.35
CA ILE A 17 15.24 -2.05 4.37
C ILE A 17 14.14 -1.31 5.14
N ARG A 18 14.20 0.02 5.12
CA ARG A 18 13.14 0.84 5.69
C ARG A 18 11.97 0.88 4.73
N TYR A 19 10.79 0.60 5.26
CA TYR A 19 9.54 0.65 4.53
C TYR A 19 8.42 1.14 5.44
N TRP A 20 7.29 1.54 4.86
CA TRP A 20 6.08 1.85 5.61
C TRP A 20 4.88 1.31 4.86
N ALA A 21 3.91 0.74 5.56
CA ALA A 21 2.58 0.56 5.01
C ALA A 21 2.05 1.91 4.54
N GLU A 22 1.27 1.90 3.46
CA GLU A 22 0.69 3.13 2.92
C GLU A 22 -0.81 2.98 2.64
N CYS A 23 -1.46 4.12 2.38
CA CYS A 23 -2.83 4.23 1.87
C CYS A 23 -3.82 3.24 2.51
N GLY A 24 -4.35 2.28 1.73
CA GLY A 24 -5.38 1.34 2.17
C GLY A 24 -4.92 0.44 3.31
N THR A 25 -3.62 0.11 3.35
CA THR A 25 -3.04 -0.73 4.41
C THR A 25 -2.99 0.01 5.74
N VAL A 26 -2.59 1.30 5.76
CA VAL A 26 -2.62 2.13 6.98
C VAL A 26 -4.05 2.42 7.41
N LEU A 27 -4.95 2.63 6.45
CA LEU A 27 -6.37 2.81 6.72
C LEU A 27 -6.97 1.57 7.38
N GLY A 28 -6.64 0.39 6.87
CA GLY A 28 -6.99 -0.91 7.44
C GLY A 28 -6.47 -1.04 8.87
N TYR A 29 -5.18 -0.77 9.09
CA TYR A 29 -4.56 -0.77 10.41
C TYR A 29 -5.36 0.10 11.38
N ARG A 30 -5.66 1.34 10.98
CA ARG A 30 -6.32 2.31 11.86
C ARG A 30 -7.78 1.97 12.16
N ARG A 31 -8.52 1.41 11.19
CA ARG A 31 -9.96 1.11 11.31
C ARG A 31 -10.26 -0.27 11.86
N HIS A 32 -9.46 -1.26 11.49
CA HIS A 32 -9.75 -2.68 11.70
C HIS A 32 -8.65 -3.39 12.49
N GLY A 33 -7.52 -2.72 12.76
CA GLY A 33 -6.33 -3.37 13.35
C GLY A 33 -5.69 -4.40 12.42
N GLY A 34 -6.01 -4.37 11.11
CA GLY A 34 -5.66 -5.38 10.11
C GLY A 34 -6.12 -4.93 8.72
N ILE A 35 -6.05 -5.81 7.72
CA ILE A 35 -6.50 -5.52 6.35
C ILE A 35 -7.99 -5.17 6.36
N THR A 36 -8.39 -4.18 5.57
CA THR A 36 -9.80 -3.85 5.35
C THR A 36 -10.53 -5.09 4.84
N PRO A 37 -11.71 -5.48 5.38
CA PRO A 37 -12.36 -6.75 5.01
C PRO A 37 -12.70 -6.95 3.53
N TRP A 38 -12.71 -5.87 2.75
CA TRP A 38 -13.00 -5.87 1.31
C TRP A 38 -11.81 -5.41 0.45
N ASP A 39 -10.63 -5.18 1.04
CA ASP A 39 -9.39 -4.98 0.27
C ASP A 39 -8.93 -6.29 -0.36
N ASP A 40 -8.30 -6.18 -1.52
CA ASP A 40 -7.74 -7.29 -2.29
C ASP A 40 -6.22 -7.21 -2.51
N ASP A 41 -5.57 -6.18 -1.97
CA ASP A 41 -4.13 -5.96 -2.00
C ASP A 41 -3.57 -5.39 -0.67
N ILE A 42 -2.25 -5.17 -0.66
CA ILE A 42 -1.46 -4.55 0.41
C ILE A 42 -0.42 -3.66 -0.27
N ASP A 43 -0.25 -2.47 0.25
CA ASP A 43 0.65 -1.45 -0.30
C ASP A 43 1.69 -1.03 0.74
N VAL A 44 2.93 -0.95 0.31
CA VAL A 44 4.04 -0.42 1.10
C VAL A 44 4.93 0.50 0.27
N ASP A 45 5.46 1.54 0.91
CA ASP A 45 6.55 2.36 0.39
C ASP A 45 7.89 1.83 0.86
N VAL A 46 8.92 1.89 0.01
CA VAL A 46 10.32 1.67 0.42
C VAL A 46 11.10 2.98 0.42
N HIS A 47 11.91 3.19 1.45
CA HIS A 47 12.75 4.38 1.61
C HIS A 47 13.68 4.58 0.40
N PRO A 48 13.87 5.82 -0.11
CA PRO A 48 14.63 6.09 -1.33
C PRO A 48 16.05 5.50 -1.32
N ASP A 49 16.72 5.59 -0.18
CA ASP A 49 18.10 5.10 -0.02
C ASP A 49 18.22 3.57 -0.02
N ASP A 50 17.11 2.85 0.23
CA ASP A 50 17.11 1.39 0.35
C ASP A 50 16.60 0.70 -0.92
N LEU A 51 16.14 1.45 -1.93
CA LEU A 51 15.59 0.88 -3.17
C LEU A 51 16.56 -0.04 -3.92
N LEU A 52 17.87 0.25 -3.87
CA LEU A 52 18.87 -0.60 -4.54
C LEU A 52 19.11 -1.93 -3.80
N LYS A 53 18.64 -2.08 -2.56
CA LYS A 53 18.71 -3.36 -1.85
C LYS A 53 17.72 -4.38 -2.43
N LEU A 54 16.65 -3.92 -3.10
CA LEU A 54 15.63 -4.76 -3.73
C LEU A 54 16.07 -5.43 -5.05
N VAL A 55 17.30 -5.21 -5.52
CA VAL A 55 17.81 -5.79 -6.79
C VAL A 55 18.99 -6.76 -6.61
N GLY A 56 19.31 -7.16 -5.38
CA GLY A 56 20.46 -8.03 -5.10
C GLY A 56 20.08 -9.52 -5.07
N ASP A 57 20.94 -10.39 -5.61
CA ASP A 57 20.72 -11.84 -5.62
C ASP A 57 20.37 -12.41 -4.23
N GLU A 58 21.00 -11.89 -3.16
CA GLU A 58 20.75 -12.31 -1.78
C GLU A 58 19.30 -12.04 -1.31
N ILE A 59 18.70 -10.90 -1.73
CA ILE A 59 17.32 -10.59 -1.34
C ILE A 59 16.33 -11.46 -2.12
N GLU A 60 16.62 -11.73 -3.39
CA GLU A 60 15.80 -12.59 -4.23
C GLU A 60 15.81 -14.02 -3.69
N GLU A 61 16.98 -14.54 -3.29
CA GLU A 61 17.12 -15.84 -2.63
C GLU A 61 16.35 -15.88 -1.31
N GLU A 62 16.40 -14.81 -0.50
CA GLU A 62 15.64 -14.78 0.75
C GLU A 62 14.13 -14.83 0.52
N PHE A 63 13.60 -14.05 -0.43
CA PHE A 63 12.17 -14.17 -0.79
C PHE A 63 11.83 -15.58 -1.27
N ALA A 64 12.70 -16.19 -2.07
CA ALA A 64 12.50 -17.55 -2.58
C ALA A 64 12.48 -18.60 -1.45
N ASN A 65 13.27 -18.42 -0.38
CA ASN A 65 13.24 -19.26 0.81
C ASN A 65 11.87 -19.24 1.53
N TYR A 66 11.10 -18.16 1.37
CA TYR A 66 9.71 -18.05 1.82
C TYR A 66 8.69 -18.41 0.74
N GLY A 67 9.13 -19.00 -0.38
CA GLY A 67 8.25 -19.33 -1.51
C GLY A 67 7.66 -18.10 -2.21
N CYS A 68 8.34 -16.95 -2.12
CA CYS A 68 7.92 -15.69 -2.72
C CYS A 68 8.92 -15.22 -3.78
N SER A 69 8.46 -14.47 -4.76
CA SER A 69 9.29 -13.79 -5.76
C SER A 69 9.06 -12.29 -5.69
N LEU A 70 10.12 -11.53 -5.94
CA LEU A 70 10.05 -10.09 -6.11
C LEU A 70 9.98 -9.75 -7.61
N CYS A 71 8.79 -9.35 -8.07
CA CYS A 71 8.51 -9.11 -9.48
C CYS A 71 8.57 -7.60 -9.77
N PRO A 72 9.52 -7.08 -10.57
CA PRO A 72 9.54 -5.66 -10.90
C PRO A 72 8.31 -5.25 -11.71
N ILE A 73 7.71 -4.13 -11.33
CA ILE A 73 6.57 -3.48 -12.01
C ILE A 73 6.88 -2.00 -12.28
N TYR A 74 6.01 -1.33 -13.03
CA TYR A 74 6.33 -0.01 -13.59
C TYR A 74 6.60 1.10 -12.55
N PHE A 75 6.14 0.94 -11.30
CA PHE A 75 6.36 1.87 -10.21
C PHE A 75 7.12 1.28 -9.00
N GLY A 76 7.67 0.08 -9.12
CA GLY A 76 8.34 -0.61 -8.01
C GLY A 76 8.34 -2.11 -8.19
N TYR A 77 7.84 -2.86 -7.20
CA TYR A 77 7.85 -4.32 -7.21
C TYR A 77 6.54 -4.90 -6.69
N ARG A 78 6.32 -6.18 -6.97
CA ARG A 78 5.31 -7.02 -6.32
C ARG A 78 5.98 -8.17 -5.61
N VAL A 79 5.58 -8.42 -4.37
CA VAL A 79 5.89 -9.68 -3.70
C VAL A 79 4.76 -10.66 -4.00
N CYS A 80 5.09 -11.76 -4.66
CA CYS A 80 4.13 -12.75 -5.13
C CYS A 80 4.51 -14.15 -4.63
N PRO A 81 3.54 -15.03 -4.31
CA PRO A 81 3.83 -16.43 -4.04
C PRO A 81 4.22 -17.15 -5.33
N ILE A 82 5.32 -17.91 -5.32
CA ILE A 82 5.86 -18.61 -6.50
C ILE A 82 4.95 -19.76 -6.94
N SER A 83 4.32 -20.46 -5.99
CA SER A 83 3.59 -21.71 -6.24
C SER A 83 2.18 -21.52 -6.83
N LEU A 84 1.73 -20.27 -7.00
CA LEU A 84 0.39 -19.98 -7.52
C LEU A 84 0.40 -19.75 -9.03
N PRO A 85 -0.75 -19.92 -9.72
CA PRO A 85 -0.84 -19.61 -11.14
C PRO A 85 -0.57 -18.14 -11.43
N THR A 86 0.00 -17.88 -12.61
CA THR A 86 0.15 -16.53 -13.15
C THR A 86 -1.20 -15.85 -13.26
N PHE A 87 -1.30 -14.68 -12.66
CA PHE A 87 -2.49 -13.85 -12.68
C PHE A 87 -2.40 -12.82 -13.81
N GLY A 88 -1.24 -12.19 -13.98
CA GLY A 88 -1.05 -11.15 -14.98
C GLY A 88 0.41 -10.93 -15.35
N ASN A 89 0.65 -9.94 -16.20
CA ASN A 89 1.99 -9.52 -16.61
C ASN A 89 2.16 -8.02 -16.36
N SER A 90 3.37 -7.61 -15.95
CA SER A 90 3.72 -6.20 -15.78
C SER A 90 3.59 -5.46 -17.11
N VAL A 91 3.19 -4.19 -17.06
CA VAL A 91 3.17 -3.33 -18.26
C VAL A 91 4.59 -3.27 -18.86
N ASN A 92 4.68 -3.42 -20.18
CA ASN A 92 5.96 -3.33 -20.89
C ASN A 92 6.39 -1.85 -21.00
N ASN A 93 7.56 -1.50 -20.48
CA ASN A 93 8.17 -0.18 -20.60
C ASN A 93 9.70 -0.25 -20.47
N ASN A 94 10.34 0.90 -20.34
CA ASN A 94 11.81 1.00 -20.27
C ASN A 94 12.43 0.34 -19.02
N THR A 95 11.67 0.12 -17.95
CA THR A 95 12.14 -0.44 -16.67
C THR A 95 11.59 -1.84 -16.39
N THR A 96 10.48 -2.24 -17.03
CA THR A 96 9.83 -3.53 -16.82
C THR A 96 9.44 -4.19 -18.12
N LYS A 97 9.91 -5.42 -18.34
CA LYS A 97 9.64 -6.20 -19.56
C LYS A 97 8.72 -7.37 -19.23
N ASN A 98 7.41 -7.17 -19.39
CA ASN A 98 6.38 -8.22 -19.41
C ASN A 98 6.61 -9.34 -18.37
N VAL A 99 6.84 -8.95 -17.12
CA VAL A 99 7.16 -9.88 -16.03
C VAL A 99 5.85 -10.48 -15.52
N ALA A 100 5.74 -11.80 -15.58
CA ALA A 100 4.62 -12.52 -15.02
C ALA A 100 4.59 -12.36 -13.48
N TYR A 101 3.40 -12.16 -12.92
CA TYR A 101 3.20 -12.10 -11.48
C TYR A 101 1.92 -12.86 -11.08
N ASN A 102 1.88 -13.30 -9.84
CA ASN A 102 0.81 -14.12 -9.28
C ASN A 102 -0.07 -13.30 -8.32
N TRP A 103 -1.31 -13.73 -8.13
CA TRP A 103 -2.23 -13.17 -7.12
C TRP A 103 -2.45 -14.17 -5.98
N PRO A 104 -2.53 -13.73 -4.71
CA PRO A 104 -2.43 -12.35 -4.24
C PRO A 104 -1.01 -11.79 -4.34
N PHE A 105 -0.89 -10.46 -4.37
CA PHE A 105 0.39 -9.76 -4.32
C PHE A 105 0.39 -8.69 -3.21
N LEU A 106 1.58 -8.25 -2.84
CA LEU A 106 1.84 -7.04 -2.09
C LEU A 106 2.57 -6.07 -3.03
N ASP A 107 2.03 -4.87 -3.22
CA ASP A 107 2.63 -3.82 -4.03
C ASP A 107 3.66 -3.04 -3.19
N VAL A 108 4.87 -2.93 -3.75
CA VAL A 108 6.02 -2.24 -3.15
C VAL A 108 6.33 -1.02 -4.01
N PHE A 109 5.98 0.16 -3.53
CA PHE A 109 6.17 1.42 -4.24
C PHE A 109 7.57 1.97 -4.03
N ALA A 110 8.21 2.34 -5.15
CA ALA A 110 9.48 3.01 -5.11
C ALA A 110 9.29 4.51 -4.85
N THR A 111 10.04 5.06 -3.92
CA THR A 111 9.92 6.46 -3.54
C THR A 111 11.17 7.30 -3.82
N ALA A 112 11.05 8.62 -3.73
CA ALA A 112 12.14 9.56 -3.89
C ALA A 112 11.98 10.77 -2.96
N PHE A 113 13.10 11.30 -2.48
CA PHE A 113 13.12 12.57 -1.76
C PHE A 113 12.73 13.73 -2.69
N PHE A 114 11.92 14.67 -2.19
CA PHE A 114 11.56 15.88 -2.91
C PHE A 114 11.38 17.08 -1.98
N ASP A 115 11.48 18.27 -2.56
CA ASP A 115 11.22 19.54 -1.88
C ASP A 115 9.75 19.92 -2.03
N LYS A 116 8.98 19.69 -0.96
CA LYS A 116 7.54 19.98 -0.93
C LYS A 116 7.25 21.48 -0.82
N THR A 117 8.13 22.25 -0.18
CA THR A 117 7.88 23.64 0.20
C THR A 117 8.52 24.66 -0.74
N GLY A 118 9.39 24.23 -1.64
CA GLY A 118 10.23 25.11 -2.47
C GLY A 118 11.38 25.75 -1.68
N SER A 119 11.76 25.17 -0.54
CA SER A 119 12.81 25.72 0.34
C SER A 119 14.23 25.32 -0.09
N GLY A 120 14.36 24.38 -1.02
CA GLY A 120 15.59 23.68 -1.38
C GLY A 120 15.86 22.42 -0.55
N MET A 121 15.10 22.17 0.53
CA MET A 121 15.27 21.01 1.39
C MET A 121 14.46 19.83 0.88
N ARG A 122 15.11 18.67 0.67
CA ARG A 122 14.47 17.42 0.22
C ARG A 122 14.25 16.48 1.39
N ASP A 123 13.29 16.80 2.24
CA ASP A 123 13.00 16.10 3.49
C ASP A 123 11.65 15.36 3.48
N HIS A 124 10.91 15.44 2.38
CA HIS A 124 9.69 14.67 2.15
C HIS A 124 9.96 13.54 1.16
N ILE A 125 9.16 12.48 1.27
CA ILE A 125 9.20 11.33 0.37
C ILE A 125 7.90 11.29 -0.42
N ARG A 126 7.97 10.97 -1.72
CA ARG A 126 6.82 10.71 -2.60
C ARG A 126 7.14 9.58 -3.57
N TYR A 127 6.19 9.15 -4.38
CA TYR A 127 6.46 8.19 -5.45
C TYR A 127 7.57 8.66 -6.40
N LYS A 128 8.50 7.76 -6.71
CA LYS A 128 9.65 7.99 -7.57
C LYS A 128 9.25 8.19 -9.03
N TYR A 129 8.27 7.41 -9.50
CA TYR A 129 7.92 7.32 -10.91
C TYR A 129 6.75 8.22 -11.25
N LEU A 130 6.89 9.01 -12.33
CA LEU A 130 5.83 9.89 -12.84
C LEU A 130 4.52 9.17 -13.14
N ALA A 131 4.60 7.88 -13.49
CA ALA A 131 3.43 7.09 -13.79
C ALA A 131 2.56 6.84 -12.54
N ALA A 132 3.14 6.70 -11.35
CA ALA A 132 2.39 6.68 -10.09
C ALA A 132 1.88 8.08 -9.72
N LEU A 133 2.71 9.12 -9.85
CA LEU A 133 2.32 10.52 -9.59
C LEU A 133 1.21 11.02 -10.51
N LYS A 134 1.01 10.43 -11.69
CA LYS A 134 -0.12 10.75 -12.58
C LYS A 134 -1.46 10.42 -11.93
N TRP A 135 -1.51 9.37 -11.11
CA TRP A 135 -2.71 8.92 -10.41
C TRP A 135 -2.81 9.55 -9.02
N TRP A 136 -1.67 9.69 -8.33
CA TRP A 136 -1.59 10.19 -6.95
C TRP A 136 -0.57 11.33 -6.84
N PRO A 137 -0.86 12.51 -7.43
CA PRO A 137 0.10 13.62 -7.50
C PRO A 137 0.39 14.26 -6.14
N GLU A 138 -0.57 14.19 -5.21
CA GLU A 138 -0.49 14.81 -3.88
C GLU A 138 0.04 13.86 -2.80
N TYR A 139 0.40 12.63 -3.15
CA TYR A 139 0.94 11.67 -2.19
C TYR A 139 2.33 12.08 -1.68
N TYR A 140 2.50 12.08 -0.36
CA TYR A 140 3.80 12.20 0.29
C TYR A 140 3.79 11.77 1.76
N LEU A 141 4.99 11.42 2.25
CA LEU A 141 5.32 11.31 3.68
C LEU A 141 6.24 12.47 4.10
N THR A 142 6.00 13.00 5.29
CA THR A 142 6.83 14.05 5.92
C THR A 142 8.06 13.46 6.61
N ARG A 143 9.03 14.31 6.94
CA ARG A 143 10.22 13.94 7.71
C ARG A 143 9.87 13.30 9.07
N GLU A 144 8.79 13.73 9.70
CA GLU A 144 8.37 13.17 10.99
C GLU A 144 7.64 11.84 10.83
N GLU A 145 6.92 11.66 9.71
CA GLU A 145 6.19 10.43 9.41
C GLU A 145 7.13 9.28 9.01
N ILE A 146 8.30 9.55 8.42
CA ILE A 146 9.30 8.56 7.97
C ILE A 146 10.18 8.01 9.10
N GLN A 147 9.63 7.93 10.32
CA GLN A 147 10.29 7.31 11.47
C GLN A 147 9.84 5.84 11.59
N ALA A 148 10.67 5.01 12.23
CA ALA A 148 10.33 3.61 12.46
C ALA A 148 9.26 3.50 13.56
N ASN A 149 8.01 3.26 13.17
CA ASN A 149 6.92 2.98 14.08
C ASN A 149 6.36 1.57 13.81
N GLU A 150 6.79 0.60 14.61
CA GLU A 150 6.37 -0.79 14.46
C GLU A 150 5.11 -1.08 15.28
N VAL A 151 4.09 -1.62 14.61
CA VAL A 151 2.79 -1.89 15.20
C VAL A 151 2.35 -3.33 14.96
N SER A 152 1.41 -3.82 15.77
CA SER A 152 0.76 -5.11 15.55
C SER A 152 -0.41 -4.98 14.59
N PHE A 153 -0.48 -5.88 13.60
CA PHE A 153 -1.46 -5.84 12.52
C PHE A 153 -2.03 -7.23 12.24
N GLY A 154 -3.33 -7.32 11.99
CA GLY A 154 -4.05 -8.57 11.70
C GLY A 154 -5.02 -9.00 12.80
N PRO A 155 -5.74 -10.11 12.61
CA PRO A 155 -6.65 -10.64 13.61
C PRO A 155 -5.90 -11.20 14.83
N ASP A 156 -6.58 -11.40 15.95
CA ASP A 156 -5.96 -11.80 17.22
C ASP A 156 -5.20 -13.12 17.16
N ASN A 157 -5.64 -14.05 16.30
CA ASN A 157 -4.99 -15.34 16.07
C ASN A 157 -3.86 -15.29 15.02
N MET A 158 -3.60 -14.13 14.40
CA MET A 158 -2.60 -13.95 13.35
C MET A 158 -2.06 -12.51 13.36
N LYS A 159 -1.54 -12.06 14.51
CA LYS A 159 -0.88 -10.76 14.63
C LYS A 159 0.53 -10.84 14.03
N ILE A 160 0.77 -9.99 13.04
CA ILE A 160 2.08 -9.75 12.42
C ILE A 160 2.59 -8.36 12.84
N LYS A 161 3.87 -8.09 12.57
CA LYS A 161 4.49 -6.77 12.78
C LYS A 161 4.66 -6.06 11.45
N ILE A 162 4.36 -4.76 11.45
CA ILE A 162 4.50 -3.89 10.27
C ILE A 162 4.99 -2.52 10.70
N LEU A 163 5.61 -1.78 9.78
CA LEU A 163 5.91 -0.36 9.95
C LEU A 163 4.76 0.47 9.40
N VAL A 164 4.33 1.49 10.15
CA VAL A 164 3.35 2.51 9.71
C VAL A 164 3.95 3.90 9.86
N PRO A 165 3.45 4.93 9.16
CA PRO A 165 3.83 6.31 9.44
C PRO A 165 3.56 6.67 10.91
N ASP A 166 4.39 7.51 11.53
CA ASP A 166 4.21 7.88 12.95
C ASP A 166 2.88 8.62 13.20
N LYS A 167 2.68 9.75 12.51
CA LYS A 167 1.48 10.59 12.61
C LYS A 167 0.32 10.02 11.78
N VAL A 168 -0.13 8.82 12.12
CA VAL A 168 -1.14 8.06 11.33
C VAL A 168 -2.39 8.87 11.01
N ASP A 169 -2.96 9.58 11.99
CA ASP A 169 -4.21 10.31 11.79
C ASP A 169 -4.02 11.57 10.91
N ASP A 170 -2.89 12.28 11.06
CA ASP A 170 -2.54 13.41 10.18
C ASP A 170 -2.29 12.94 8.73
N TYR A 171 -1.61 11.80 8.58
CA TYR A 171 -1.35 11.14 7.30
C TYR A 171 -2.66 10.74 6.61
N LEU A 172 -3.54 10.04 7.32
CA LEU A 172 -4.82 9.57 6.77
C LEU A 172 -5.77 10.73 6.47
N GLY A 173 -5.83 11.76 7.33
CA GLY A 173 -6.62 12.97 7.07
C GLY A 173 -6.16 13.70 5.80
N ARG A 174 -4.85 13.72 5.54
CA ARG A 174 -4.30 14.31 4.31
C ARG A 174 -4.66 13.53 3.04
N ILE A 175 -4.66 12.20 3.10
CA ILE A 175 -4.90 11.35 1.92
C ILE A 175 -6.40 11.15 1.65
N TYR A 176 -7.18 10.91 2.71
CA TYR A 176 -8.58 10.49 2.60
C TYR A 176 -9.58 11.57 3.04
N GLY A 177 -9.12 12.67 3.64
CA GLY A 177 -9.96 13.67 4.27
C GLY A 177 -10.32 13.33 5.72
N ASP A 178 -10.83 14.33 6.45
CA ASP A 178 -11.15 14.22 7.87
C ASP A 178 -12.29 13.22 8.18
N ASP A 179 -13.04 12.78 7.16
CA ASP A 179 -14.13 11.81 7.26
C ASP A 179 -13.73 10.38 6.83
N TYR A 180 -12.43 10.11 6.62
CA TYR A 180 -11.91 8.75 6.82
C TYR A 180 -12.40 8.24 8.20
N MET A 181 -12.43 6.98 8.57
CA MET A 181 -13.22 6.47 9.72
C MET A 181 -14.74 6.49 9.50
N ALA A 182 -15.34 7.57 8.99
CA ALA A 182 -16.80 7.67 8.82
C ALA A 182 -17.31 7.17 7.46
N ILE A 183 -16.48 7.25 6.42
CA ILE A 183 -16.84 6.83 5.06
C ILE A 183 -15.85 5.84 4.45
N ALA A 184 -16.33 5.09 3.47
CA ALA A 184 -15.53 4.31 2.55
C ALA A 184 -16.01 4.54 1.12
N TYR A 185 -15.13 4.36 0.15
CA TYR A 185 -15.47 4.48 -1.26
C TYR A 185 -14.55 3.58 -2.09
N GLN A 186 -14.98 3.28 -3.32
CA GLN A 186 -14.15 2.63 -4.33
C GLN A 186 -14.11 3.52 -5.57
N GLU A 187 -12.91 3.74 -6.09
CA GLU A 187 -12.66 4.56 -7.29
C GLU A 187 -11.86 3.80 -8.36
N LEU A 188 -11.33 2.63 -8.03
CA LEU A 188 -10.57 1.77 -8.93
C LEU A 188 -11.12 0.33 -8.88
N ASP A 189 -11.32 -0.26 -10.05
CA ASP A 189 -11.61 -1.68 -10.23
C ASP A 189 -10.30 -2.40 -10.49
N HIS A 190 -9.69 -2.99 -9.45
CA HIS A 190 -8.39 -3.67 -9.52
C HIS A 190 -8.39 -4.85 -10.47
N ALA A 191 -9.49 -5.61 -10.53
CA ALA A 191 -9.62 -6.77 -11.41
C ALA A 191 -9.49 -6.39 -12.90
N ASN A 192 -9.96 -5.20 -13.28
CA ASN A 192 -9.89 -4.71 -14.67
C ASN A 192 -8.91 -3.54 -14.86
N ASN A 193 -8.20 -3.14 -13.80
CA ASN A 193 -7.27 -2.00 -13.75
C ASN A 193 -7.83 -0.72 -14.40
N ARG A 194 -9.03 -0.30 -13.99
CA ARG A 194 -9.71 0.87 -14.57
C ARG A 194 -10.41 1.73 -13.51
N PRO A 195 -10.49 3.05 -13.71
CA PRO A 195 -11.28 3.91 -12.84
C PRO A 195 -12.76 3.55 -12.89
N ILE A 196 -13.42 3.64 -11.75
CA ILE A 196 -14.87 3.53 -11.62
C ILE A 196 -15.44 4.79 -10.97
N ARG A 197 -16.74 5.00 -11.15
CA ARG A 197 -17.44 6.10 -10.50
C ARG A 197 -17.37 5.93 -8.98
N LYS A 198 -16.86 6.95 -8.27
CA LYS A 198 -16.84 7.00 -6.80
C LYS A 198 -18.26 6.77 -6.25
N VAL A 199 -18.41 5.74 -5.43
CA VAL A 199 -19.61 5.51 -4.62
C VAL A 199 -19.22 5.58 -3.15
N VAL A 200 -19.74 6.59 -2.45
CA VAL A 200 -19.47 6.78 -1.02
C VAL A 200 -20.46 5.95 -0.20
N CYS A 201 -19.92 5.14 0.69
CA CYS A 201 -20.62 4.31 1.64
C CYS A 201 -20.36 4.81 3.05
N LYS A 202 -21.38 4.80 3.91
CA LYS A 202 -21.18 5.06 5.33
C LYS A 202 -20.58 3.84 5.99
N ILE A 203 -19.61 4.08 6.85
CA ILE A 203 -19.11 3.08 7.79
C ILE A 203 -20.11 2.99 8.94
N THR A 204 -20.66 1.80 9.15
CA THR A 204 -21.48 1.50 10.32
C THR A 204 -20.68 0.63 11.29
N ASP A 205 -20.49 1.14 12.50
CA ASP A 205 -20.03 0.35 13.63
C ASP A 205 -21.23 -0.46 14.14
N ARG A 206 -21.08 -1.79 14.21
CA ARG A 206 -22.13 -2.67 14.74
C ARG A 206 -21.90 -3.04 16.22
N GLY A 207 -20.96 -2.37 16.89
CA GLY A 207 -20.64 -2.54 18.30
C GLY A 207 -19.34 -3.32 18.54
N PRO A 208 -18.94 -3.48 19.81
CA PRO A 208 -17.66 -4.05 20.19
C PRO A 208 -17.45 -5.46 19.60
N GLY A 209 -16.37 -5.64 18.83
CA GLY A 209 -16.02 -6.92 18.22
C GLY A 209 -16.76 -7.28 16.93
N GLN A 210 -17.58 -6.39 16.36
CA GLN A 210 -18.23 -6.62 15.08
C GLN A 210 -17.51 -5.92 13.92
N ALA A 211 -17.44 -6.59 12.77
CA ALA A 211 -16.82 -6.02 11.58
C ALA A 211 -17.61 -4.79 11.08
N ILE A 212 -16.91 -3.67 10.97
CA ILE A 212 -17.35 -2.48 10.25
C ILE A 212 -17.78 -2.88 8.83
N ARG A 213 -18.95 -2.40 8.37
CA ARG A 213 -19.43 -2.58 6.99
C ARG A 213 -19.63 -1.25 6.29
N ALA A 214 -19.25 -1.20 5.01
CA ALA A 214 -19.68 -0.17 4.08
C ALA A 214 -21.11 -0.49 3.60
N GLU A 215 -22.08 0.36 3.90
CA GLU A 215 -23.42 0.26 3.32
C GLU A 215 -23.51 1.13 2.06
N ILE A 216 -23.72 0.48 0.91
CA ILE A 216 -24.02 1.18 -0.35
C ILE A 216 -25.40 1.84 -0.20
N PRO A 217 -25.53 3.17 -0.36
CA PRO A 217 -26.82 3.82 -0.28
C PRO A 217 -27.80 3.20 -1.29
N ARG A 218 -29.01 2.83 -0.83
CA ARG A 218 -30.05 2.23 -1.69
C ARG A 218 -30.43 3.11 -2.90
N HIS A 219 -30.08 4.40 -2.87
CA HIS A 219 -30.07 5.30 -4.02
C HIS A 219 -28.74 6.09 -4.03
N PRO A 220 -27.89 5.94 -5.06
CA PRO A 220 -26.72 6.81 -5.20
C PRO A 220 -27.22 8.23 -5.41
N ARG A 221 -26.97 9.13 -4.47
CA ARG A 221 -27.12 10.57 -4.74
C ARG A 221 -26.08 10.90 -5.80
N THR A 222 -26.56 11.12 -7.01
CA THR A 222 -25.75 11.60 -8.11
C THR A 222 -25.33 13.03 -7.79
N VAL A 223 -24.10 13.20 -7.32
CA VAL A 223 -23.44 14.52 -7.34
C VAL A 223 -22.54 14.49 -8.56
N GLY A 224 -22.99 15.14 -9.64
CA GLY A 224 -22.15 15.49 -10.77
C GLY A 224 -21.57 16.90 -10.55
N PRO A 225 -20.40 17.23 -11.12
CA PRO A 225 -19.84 18.57 -11.02
C PRO A 225 -20.69 19.60 -11.80
N PRO A 226 -20.64 20.89 -11.41
CA PRO A 226 -21.34 21.99 -12.07
C PRO A 226 -20.84 22.27 -13.50
#